data_AF-A0A822IKX2-F1
#
_entry.id   AF-A0A822IKX2-F1
#
_cell.length_a   1.000
_cell.length_b   1.000
_cell.length_c   1.000
_cell.angle_alpha   90.00
_cell.angle_beta   90.00
_cell.angle_gamma   90.00
#
_symmetry.space_group_name_H-M   'P 1'
#
loop_
_entity.id
_entity.type
_entity.pdbx_description
1 polymer ?
#
loop_
_entity_poly.entity_id
_entity_poly.type
_entity_poly.pdbx_seq_one_letter_code
_entity_poly.pdbx_strand_id
1 'polypeptide(L)' 'MAVNKFYKISANKAEKIKPSCPRCGPGVFLGEHKNRNSCGKCGYTEFKK' A
#
# COMPACT_ATOMS: atom_id res chain seq x y z
N MET A 1 8.91 10.00 4.31
CA MET A 1 7.50 9.95 3.86
C MET A 1 6.65 9.42 5.01
N ALA A 2 5.78 10.25 5.61
CA ALA A 2 5.01 9.87 6.80
C ALA A 2 3.88 8.88 6.45
N VAL A 3 3.80 7.79 7.22
CA VAL A 3 2.85 6.67 7.03
C VAL A 3 1.39 7.09 7.24
N ASN A 4 1.17 8.17 8.01
CA ASN A 4 -0.13 8.80 8.27
C ASN A 4 -0.92 9.11 6.97
N LYS A 5 -0.24 9.58 5.91
CA LYS A 5 -0.91 9.98 4.65
C LYS A 5 -1.59 8.83 3.90
N PHE A 6 -1.37 7.57 4.29
CA PHE A 6 -1.97 6.39 3.66
C PHE A 6 -3.22 5.86 4.39
N TYR A 7 -3.66 6.53 5.44
CA TYR A 7 -4.88 6.22 6.16
C TYR A 7 -5.89 7.35 5.96
N LYS A 8 -7.00 7.04 5.28
CA LYS A 8 -8.13 7.96 5.20
C LYS A 8 -9.02 7.68 6.40
N ILE A 9 -9.25 8.68 7.24
CA ILE A 9 -10.13 8.57 8.38
C ILE A 9 -11.51 9.05 7.92
N SER A 10 -12.40 8.11 7.63
CA SER A 10 -13.79 8.38 7.25
C SER A 10 -14.66 8.18 8.49
N ALA A 11 -14.81 9.24 9.31
CA ALA A 11 -15.70 9.45 10.48
C ALA A 11 -15.70 8.40 11.63
N ASN A 12 -15.50 7.12 11.35
CA ASN A 12 -15.39 6.01 12.32
C ASN A 12 -14.64 4.78 11.77
N LYS A 13 -14.16 4.80 10.51
CA LYS A 13 -13.40 3.70 9.91
C LYS A 13 -12.08 4.22 9.34
N ALA A 14 -10.99 3.56 9.71
CA ALA A 14 -9.68 3.78 9.13
C ALA A 14 -9.54 2.92 7.86
N GLU A 15 -9.73 3.54 6.70
CA GLU A 15 -9.60 2.87 5.42
C GLU A 15 -8.15 3.00 4.93
N LYS A 16 -7.49 1.86 4.69
CA LYS A 16 -6.15 1.82 4.11
C LYS A 16 -6.26 2.24 2.65
N ILE A 17 -5.62 3.35 2.28
CA ILE A 17 -5.67 3.89 0.91
C ILE A 17 -4.87 3.02 -0.04
N LYS A 18 -3.78 2.40 0.44
CA LYS A 18 -2.89 1.57 -0.36
C LYS A 18 -2.92 0.11 0.10
N PRO A 19 -2.80 -0.84 -0.84
CA PRO A 19 -2.68 -2.24 -0.47
C PRO A 19 -1.37 -2.47 0.31
N SER A 20 -1.43 -3.29 1.35
CA SER A 20 -0.24 -3.75 2.07
C SER A 20 0.39 -4.91 1.34
N CYS A 21 1.71 -5.01 1.35
CA CYS A 21 2.40 -6.13 0.73
C CYS A 21 2.14 -7.44 1.50
N PRO A 22 1.66 -8.52 0.84
CA PRO A 22 1.36 -9.78 1.50
C PRO A 22 2.59 -10.49 2.05
N ARG A 23 3.79 -10.26 1.47
CA ARG A 23 5.04 -10.86 1.93
C ARG A 23 5.75 -10.07 3.03
N CYS A 24 5.69 -8.74 2.93
CA CYS A 24 6.44 -7.85 3.81
C CYS A 24 5.68 -7.48 5.11
N GLY A 25 4.39 -7.83 5.21
CA GLY A 25 3.59 -7.67 6.42
C GLY A 25 2.99 -6.26 6.64
N PRO A 26 2.22 -6.09 7.73
CA PRO A 26 1.55 -4.84 8.05
C PRO A 26 2.59 -3.73 8.32
N GLY A 27 2.50 -2.64 7.56
CA GLY A 27 3.43 -1.49 7.65
C GLY A 27 4.17 -1.21 6.34
N VAL A 28 4.21 -2.16 5.40
CA VAL A 28 4.78 -1.95 4.06
C VAL A 28 3.67 -1.81 3.03
N PHE A 29 3.44 -0.59 2.59
CA PHE A 29 2.49 -0.28 1.52
C PHE A 29 3.12 -0.55 0.16
N LEU A 30 2.33 -1.12 -0.74
CA LEU A 30 2.68 -1.23 -2.15
C LEU A 30 2.62 0.17 -2.78
N GLY A 31 3.64 0.50 -3.56
CA GLY A 31 3.66 1.67 -4.43
C GLY A 31 2.72 1.43 -5.60
N GLU A 32 1.61 2.16 -5.63
CA GLU A 32 0.66 2.10 -6.74
C GLU A 32 1.18 2.92 -7.92
N HIS A 33 1.42 2.26 -9.05
CA HIS A 33 1.68 2.86 -10.35
C HIS A 33 0.57 2.46 -11.32
N LYS A 34 0.42 3.20 -12.44
CA LYS A 34 -0.66 2.99 -13.42
C LYS A 34 -0.79 1.54 -13.91
N ASN A 35 0.33 0.83 -14.07
CA ASN A 35 0.36 -0.53 -14.63
C ASN A 35 0.83 -1.60 -13.63
N ARG A 36 1.22 -1.20 -12.40
CA ARG A 36 1.78 -2.12 -11.40
C ARG A 36 1.75 -1.57 -9.98
N ASN A 37 1.58 -2.46 -9.03
CA ASN A 37 1.84 -2.26 -7.62
C ASN A 37 3.21 -2.84 -7.29
N SER A 38 4.15 -2.03 -6.84
CA SER A 38 5.51 -2.49 -6.52
C SER A 38 5.83 -2.32 -5.05
N CYS A 39 6.39 -3.35 -4.42
CA CYS A 39 6.87 -3.30 -3.05
C CYS A 39 8.36 -2.94 -3.05
N GLY A 40 8.71 -1.80 -2.44
CA GLY A 40 10.11 -1.36 -2.34
C GLY A 40 10.98 -2.18 -1.38
N LYS A 41 10.40 -3.03 -0.51
CA LYS A 41 11.15 -3.78 0.51
C LYS A 41 11.45 -5.23 0.11
N CYS A 42 10.52 -5.92 -0.56
CA CYS A 42 10.70 -7.31 -0.99
C CYS A 42 10.73 -7.50 -2.53
N GLY A 43 10.70 -6.41 -3.31
CA GLY A 43 10.71 -6.48 -4.78
C GLY A 43 9.43 -7.06 -5.41
N TYR A 44 8.42 -7.35 -4.58
CA TYR A 44 7.15 -7.92 -5.04
C TYR A 44 6.42 -6.92 -5.93
N THR A 45 6.10 -7.33 -7.16
CA THR A 45 5.42 -6.48 -8.13
C THR A 45 4.19 -7.19 -8.65
N GLU A 46 3.01 -6.61 -8.44
CA GLU A 46 1.73 -7.06 -9.00
C GLU A 46 1.35 -6.15 -10.15
N PHE A 47 1.25 -6.69 -11.36
CA PHE A 47 0.74 -5.91 -12.49
C PHE A 47 -0.78 -5.87 -12.41
N LYS A 48 -1.36 -4.69 -12.21
CA LYS A 48 -2.81 -4.50 -12.34
C LYS A 48 -3.14 -4.65 -13.82
N LYS A 49 -3.96 -5.64 -14.16
CA LYS A 49 -4.40 -5.92 -15.54
C LYS A 49 -5.53 -4.99 -15.94
#